data_AF-A0A2G9NB59-F1
#
_entry.id   AF-A0A2G9NB59-F1
#
_cell.length_a   1.000
_cell.length_b   1.000
_cell.length_c   1.000
_cell.angle_alpha   90.00
_cell.angle_beta   90.00
_cell.angle_gamma   90.00
#
_symmetry.space_group_name_H-M   'P 1'
#
loop_
_entity.id
_entity.type
_entity.pdbx_description
1 polymer ?
#
loop_
_entity_poly.entity_id
_entity_poly.type
_entity_poly.pdbx_seq_one_letter_code
_entity_poly.pdbx_strand_id
1 'polypeptide(L)'
;MILSDTVKMKEHQEDPEMLIDLMYRIAKGYQTSPDLRLTWLQNMAGKHSERGNHAESAQCLVHSAALVAEYLSMLEDRKYLPVGCVTFQNISSNVLEESAVSDDVVSPDEEGICSGKYFTEAGLVGLLEQAAASFSLGGMYEAVNDVYKVLIPIHEANREAKKLCTIHGKLQEAFSKIVHQYVEEYISA
;
A
#
# COMPACT_ATOMS: atom_id res chain seq x y z
N MET A 1 1.13 5.16 25.61
CA MET A 1 1.88 5.03 24.35
C MET A 1 1.11 5.67 23.21
N ILE A 2 -0.08 5.18 22.81
CA ILE A 2 -0.91 5.84 21.77
C ILE A 2 -1.43 7.21 22.22
N LEU A 3 -2.05 7.30 23.42
CA LEU A 3 -2.62 8.54 23.95
C LEU A 3 -1.60 9.69 24.07
N SER A 4 -0.38 9.38 24.49
CA SER A 4 0.71 10.37 24.60
C SER A 4 1.17 10.87 23.23
N ASP A 5 1.20 10.00 22.23
CA ASP A 5 1.62 10.38 20.87
C ASP A 5 0.51 11.18 20.17
N THR A 6 -0.76 10.89 20.42
CA THR A 6 -1.89 11.71 19.90
C THR A 6 -1.87 13.13 20.46
N VAL A 7 -1.47 13.32 21.72
CA VAL A 7 -1.29 14.66 22.31
C VAL A 7 -0.14 15.39 21.61
N LYS A 8 1.01 14.73 21.45
CA LYS A 8 2.19 15.29 20.78
C LYS A 8 1.94 15.67 19.32
N MET A 9 1.05 14.97 18.60
CA MET A 9 0.68 15.35 17.23
C MET A 9 0.11 16.77 17.15
N LYS A 10 -0.63 17.22 18.18
CA LYS A 10 -1.17 18.59 18.23
C LYS A 10 -0.07 19.62 18.49
N GLU A 11 0.95 19.23 19.24
CA GLU A 11 2.09 20.10 19.59
C GLU A 11 3.07 20.25 18.42
N HIS A 12 3.13 19.26 17.53
CA HIS A 12 4.08 19.20 16.40
C HIS A 12 3.41 19.37 15.03
N GLN A 13 2.31 20.11 14.91
CA GLN A 13 1.65 20.32 13.60
C GLN A 13 2.54 21.07 12.58
N GLU A 14 3.48 21.88 13.07
CA GLU A 14 4.42 22.64 12.25
C GLU A 14 5.75 21.89 12.00
N ASP A 15 5.90 20.68 12.55
CA ASP A 15 7.05 19.78 12.31
C ASP A 15 6.56 18.51 11.60
N PRO A 16 6.60 18.50 10.26
CA PRO A 16 5.96 17.44 9.51
C PRO A 16 6.70 16.10 9.58
N GLU A 17 8.01 16.09 9.84
CA GLU A 17 8.76 14.84 10.02
C GLU A 17 8.39 14.20 11.35
N MET A 18 8.37 14.99 12.43
CA MET A 18 7.90 14.53 13.73
C MET A 18 6.43 14.09 13.67
N LEU A 19 5.60 14.80 12.91
CA LEU A 19 4.19 14.44 12.74
C LEU A 19 4.04 13.07 12.09
N ILE A 20 4.76 12.78 11.00
CA ILE A 20 4.74 11.47 10.34
C ILE A 20 5.28 10.37 11.26
N ASP A 21 6.36 10.61 11.99
CA ASP A 21 6.89 9.65 12.96
C ASP A 21 5.86 9.31 14.06
N LEU A 22 5.19 10.33 14.61
CA LEU A 22 4.10 10.14 15.58
C LEU A 22 2.94 9.35 14.98
N MET A 23 2.54 9.66 13.74
CA MET A 23 1.48 8.91 13.03
C MET A 23 1.87 7.44 12.85
N TYR A 24 3.12 7.15 12.47
CA TYR A 24 3.61 5.78 12.31
C TYR A 24 3.63 5.03 13.64
N ARG A 25 4.09 5.67 14.73
CA ARG A 25 4.05 5.08 16.08
C ARG A 25 2.64 4.74 16.55
N ILE A 26 1.68 5.63 16.29
CA ILE A 26 0.26 5.37 16.58
C ILE A 26 -0.26 4.22 15.72
N ALA A 27 0.00 4.25 14.41
CA ALA A 27 -0.38 3.17 13.50
C ALA A 27 0.17 1.82 13.97
N LYS A 28 1.42 1.79 14.46
CA LYS A 28 2.07 0.58 14.99
C LYS A 28 1.41 0.10 16.28
N GLY A 29 0.96 1.03 17.13
CA GLY A 29 0.16 0.69 18.30
C GLY A 29 -1.19 0.04 17.99
N TYR A 30 -1.70 0.18 16.75
CA TYR A 30 -2.95 -0.41 16.29
C TYR A 30 -2.76 -1.67 15.44
N GLN A 31 -1.62 -2.37 15.53
CA GLN A 31 -1.39 -3.62 14.79
C GLN A 31 -2.45 -4.70 15.05
N THR A 32 -3.07 -4.73 16.24
CA THR A 32 -4.17 -5.66 16.57
C THR A 32 -5.56 -5.16 16.13
N SER A 33 -5.65 -3.98 15.53
CA SER A 33 -6.89 -3.40 15.02
C SER A 33 -6.72 -3.01 13.54
N PRO A 34 -6.96 -3.94 12.60
CA PRO A 34 -6.67 -3.74 11.18
C PRO A 34 -7.40 -2.52 10.58
N ASP A 35 -8.65 -2.23 10.97
CA ASP A 35 -9.35 -1.02 10.51
C ASP A 35 -8.66 0.29 10.95
N LEU A 36 -8.18 0.35 12.19
CA LEU A 36 -7.45 1.52 12.69
C LEU A 36 -6.07 1.61 12.06
N ARG A 37 -5.33 0.50 11.96
CA ARG A 37 -4.05 0.42 11.24
C ARG A 37 -4.20 0.96 9.82
N LEU A 38 -5.20 0.49 9.08
CA LEU A 38 -5.49 0.93 7.72
C LEU A 38 -5.82 2.43 7.65
N THR A 39 -6.65 2.92 8.57
CA THR A 39 -7.00 4.35 8.66
C THR A 39 -5.77 5.22 8.83
N TRP A 40 -4.83 4.83 9.70
CA TRP A 40 -3.59 5.58 9.91
C TRP A 40 -2.65 5.54 8.71
N LEU A 41 -2.49 4.38 8.07
CA LEU A 41 -1.71 4.24 6.84
C LEU A 41 -2.26 5.14 5.72
N GLN A 42 -3.57 5.17 5.53
CA GLN A 42 -4.21 6.04 4.53
C GLN A 42 -4.05 7.53 4.87
N ASN A 43 -4.17 7.91 6.15
CA ASN A 43 -3.92 9.29 6.57
C ASN A 43 -2.47 9.72 6.32
N MET A 44 -1.50 8.84 6.60
CA MET A 44 -0.09 9.10 6.30
C MET A 44 0.14 9.23 4.79
N ALA A 45 -0.48 8.36 3.96
CA ALA A 45 -0.41 8.47 2.51
C ALA A 45 -0.92 9.84 2.02
N GLY A 46 -2.07 10.29 2.54
CA GLY A 46 -2.62 11.62 2.25
C GLY A 46 -1.66 12.75 2.62
N LYS A 47 -1.06 12.70 3.82
CA LYS A 47 -0.09 13.70 4.29
C LYS A 47 1.18 13.74 3.45
N HIS A 48 1.68 12.59 3.01
CA HIS A 48 2.81 12.52 2.09
C HIS A 48 2.45 13.12 0.72
N SER A 49 1.28 12.77 0.19
CA SER A 49 0.79 13.29 -1.10
C SER A 49 0.60 14.81 -1.11
N GLU A 50 0.01 15.38 -0.05
CA GLU A 50 -0.15 16.84 0.14
C GLU A 50 1.17 17.61 0.06
N ARG A 51 2.29 16.94 0.35
CA ARG A 51 3.63 17.53 0.39
C ARG A 51 4.48 17.20 -0.83
N GLY A 52 3.94 16.44 -1.79
CA GLY A 52 4.66 15.96 -2.98
C GLY A 52 5.59 14.76 -2.72
N ASN A 53 5.53 14.16 -1.53
CA ASN A 53 6.33 13.00 -1.14
C ASN A 53 5.67 11.71 -1.69
N HIS A 54 5.67 11.58 -3.03
CA HIS A 54 4.87 10.57 -3.71
C HIS A 54 5.36 9.13 -3.50
N ALA A 55 6.66 8.93 -3.30
CA ALA A 55 7.23 7.61 -3.01
C ALA A 55 6.75 7.09 -1.64
N GLU A 56 6.80 7.92 -0.61
CA GLU A 56 6.34 7.59 0.75
C GLU A 56 4.82 7.41 0.78
N SER A 57 4.08 8.24 0.04
CA SER A 57 2.64 8.06 -0.17
C SER A 57 2.32 6.68 -0.76
N ALA A 58 3.04 6.30 -1.82
CA ALA A 58 2.89 5.00 -2.45
C ALA A 58 3.22 3.85 -1.49
N GLN A 59 4.29 3.96 -0.70
CA GLN A 59 4.65 2.95 0.31
C GLN A 59 3.56 2.78 1.37
N CYS A 60 2.97 3.87 1.89
CA CYS A 60 1.83 3.78 2.81
C CYS A 60 0.63 3.03 2.20
N LEU A 61 0.37 3.23 0.89
CA LEU A 61 -0.68 2.53 0.16
C LEU A 61 -0.34 1.06 -0.10
N VAL A 62 0.93 0.73 -0.33
CA VAL A 62 1.40 -0.67 -0.45
C VAL A 62 1.23 -1.41 0.87
N HIS A 63 1.60 -0.80 2.00
CA HIS A 63 1.32 -1.36 3.33
C HIS A 63 -0.18 -1.54 3.56
N SER A 64 -1.00 -0.55 3.17
CA SER A 64 -2.46 -0.65 3.25
C SER A 64 -2.99 -1.85 2.44
N ALA A 65 -2.50 -2.05 1.22
CA ALA A 65 -2.87 -3.16 0.37
C ALA A 65 -2.38 -4.51 0.91
N ALA A 66 -1.17 -4.56 1.47
CA ALA A 66 -0.60 -5.74 2.10
C ALA A 66 -1.41 -6.19 3.32
N LEU A 67 -1.87 -5.25 4.16
CA LEU A 67 -2.75 -5.53 5.29
C LEU A 67 -4.11 -6.09 4.85
N VAL A 68 -4.71 -5.50 3.82
CA VAL A 68 -5.97 -6.01 3.26
C VAL A 68 -5.78 -7.39 2.64
N ALA A 69 -4.69 -7.61 1.92
CA ALA A 69 -4.35 -8.91 1.33
C ALA A 69 -4.13 -9.99 2.40
N GLU A 70 -3.42 -9.66 3.48
CA GLU A 70 -3.23 -10.56 4.64
C GLU A 70 -4.60 -11.01 5.17
N TYR A 71 -5.50 -10.06 5.43
CA TYR A 71 -6.85 -10.37 5.89
C TYR A 71 -7.66 -11.21 4.89
N LEU A 72 -7.69 -10.82 3.60
CA LEU A 72 -8.44 -11.57 2.58
C LEU A 72 -7.94 -13.01 2.44
N SER A 73 -6.63 -13.24 2.59
CA SER A 73 -6.03 -14.58 2.52
C SER A 73 -6.43 -15.49 3.70
N MET A 74 -6.84 -14.91 4.83
CA MET A 74 -7.37 -15.66 5.97
C MET A 74 -8.83 -16.10 5.76
N LEU A 75 -9.61 -15.34 4.99
CA LEU A 75 -11.00 -15.64 4.71
C LEU A 75 -11.15 -16.78 3.71
N GLU A 76 -10.51 -16.65 2.54
CA GLU A 76 -10.64 -17.60 1.45
C GLU A 76 -9.35 -17.69 0.62
N ASP A 77 -8.93 -18.91 0.30
CA ASP A 77 -7.83 -19.16 -0.63
C ASP A 77 -8.31 -18.98 -2.08
N ARG A 78 -8.18 -17.75 -2.59
CA ARG A 78 -8.46 -17.41 -4.00
C ARG A 78 -7.15 -17.28 -4.76
N LYS A 79 -6.89 -18.21 -5.68
CA LYS A 79 -5.64 -18.29 -6.47
C LYS A 79 -5.25 -17.02 -7.25
N TYR A 80 -6.20 -16.15 -7.56
CA TYR A 80 -5.97 -14.91 -8.31
C TYR A 80 -5.73 -13.69 -7.41
N LEU A 81 -5.93 -13.83 -6.09
CA LEU A 81 -5.62 -12.80 -5.10
C LEU A 81 -4.21 -13.00 -4.53
N PRO A 82 -3.58 -11.93 -4.00
CA PRO A 82 -2.30 -12.04 -3.31
C PRO A 82 -2.38 -12.96 -2.09
N VAL A 83 -1.33 -13.76 -1.89
CA VAL A 83 -1.15 -14.60 -0.70
C VAL A 83 -0.55 -13.72 0.39
N GLY A 84 -1.41 -12.95 1.05
CA GLY A 84 -1.04 -12.08 2.16
C GLY A 84 0.00 -10.99 1.84
N CYS A 85 0.59 -10.45 2.90
CA CYS A 85 1.57 -9.36 2.83
C CYS A 85 2.86 -9.75 2.09
N VAL A 86 3.24 -11.04 2.11
CA VAL A 86 4.47 -11.55 1.48
C VAL A 86 4.50 -11.33 -0.03
N THR A 87 3.32 -11.25 -0.67
CA THR A 87 3.20 -10.98 -2.11
C THR A 87 3.81 -9.63 -2.50
N PHE A 88 3.90 -8.67 -1.57
CA PHE A 88 4.35 -7.30 -1.81
C PHE A 88 5.84 -7.10 -1.54
N GLN A 89 6.60 -8.12 -1.13
CA GLN A 89 8.01 -7.98 -0.73
C GLN A 89 8.93 -7.46 -1.84
N ASN A 90 8.59 -7.73 -3.11
CA ASN A 90 9.34 -7.19 -4.26
C ASN A 90 9.20 -5.67 -4.38
N ILE A 91 8.14 -5.08 -3.82
CA ILE A 91 7.91 -3.63 -3.79
C ILE A 91 8.57 -3.01 -2.55
N SER A 92 8.44 -3.67 -1.40
CA SER A 92 9.06 -3.25 -0.15
C SER A 92 9.16 -4.40 0.84
N SER A 93 10.33 -4.60 1.45
CA SER A 93 10.52 -5.60 2.49
C SER A 93 9.76 -5.28 3.78
N ASN A 94 9.40 -4.02 4.01
CA ASN A 94 8.79 -3.56 5.25
C ASN A 94 7.33 -3.98 5.38
N VAL A 95 6.69 -4.42 4.28
CA VAL A 95 5.30 -4.92 4.27
C VAL A 95 5.07 -6.11 5.18
N LEU A 96 6.13 -6.83 5.55
CA LEU A 96 6.07 -7.93 6.52
C LEU A 96 5.61 -7.46 7.91
N GLU A 97 5.69 -6.15 8.21
CA GLU A 97 5.10 -5.57 9.41
C GLU A 97 3.57 -5.70 9.48
N GLU A 98 2.91 -5.96 8.34
CA GLU A 98 1.46 -6.18 8.26
C GLU A 98 1.08 -7.66 8.37
N SER A 99 2.05 -8.56 8.58
CA SER A 99 1.77 -9.98 8.74
C SER A 99 1.01 -10.24 10.04
N ALA A 100 -0.04 -11.04 9.94
CA ALA A 100 -0.89 -11.39 11.07
C ALA A 100 -0.50 -12.78 11.60
N VAL A 101 0.77 -12.92 12.00
CA VAL A 101 1.38 -14.17 12.52
C VAL A 101 1.55 -14.22 14.04
N SER A 102 0.99 -13.26 14.79
CA SER A 102 1.08 -13.27 16.26
C SER A 102 -0.06 -14.05 16.92
N ASP A 103 0.19 -14.59 18.12
CA ASP A 103 -0.82 -15.33 18.92
C ASP A 103 -2.04 -14.46 19.30
N ASP A 104 -1.90 -13.13 19.23
CA ASP A 104 -2.96 -12.13 19.48
C ASP A 104 -3.73 -11.71 18.21
N VAL A 105 -3.56 -12.42 17.10
CA VAL A 105 -4.24 -12.12 15.84
C VAL A 105 -5.72 -12.43 16.00
N VAL A 106 -6.51 -11.39 15.83
CA VAL A 106 -7.96 -11.49 15.88
C VAL A 106 -8.44 -12.41 14.76
N SER A 107 -9.24 -13.41 15.11
CA SER A 107 -9.93 -14.23 14.10
C SER A 107 -10.76 -13.32 13.19
N PRO A 108 -10.72 -13.51 11.87
CA PRO A 108 -11.57 -12.76 10.95
C PRO A 108 -13.07 -12.98 11.20
N ASP A 109 -13.44 -14.00 11.98
CA ASP A 109 -14.82 -14.31 12.38
C ASP A 109 -15.31 -13.47 13.59
N GLU A 110 -14.46 -12.63 14.20
CA GLU A 110 -14.89 -11.75 15.30
C GLU A 110 -15.74 -10.58 14.79
N GLU A 111 -16.98 -10.51 15.29
CA GLU A 111 -17.99 -9.53 14.87
C GLU A 111 -17.51 -8.09 15.11
N GLY A 112 -17.39 -7.31 14.02
CA GLY A 112 -17.01 -5.90 14.03
C GLY A 112 -15.59 -5.58 13.55
N ILE A 113 -14.75 -6.60 13.33
CA ILE A 113 -13.36 -6.44 12.86
C ILE A 113 -13.31 -6.58 11.34
N CYS A 114 -12.51 -5.73 10.69
CA CYS A 114 -12.41 -5.60 9.23
C CYS A 114 -13.77 -5.29 8.56
N SER A 115 -14.64 -4.57 9.26
CA SER A 115 -15.94 -4.13 8.75
C SER A 115 -15.84 -2.93 7.80
N GLY A 116 -14.65 -2.33 7.67
CA GLY A 116 -14.38 -1.23 6.76
C GLY A 116 -14.55 -1.62 5.28
N LYS A 117 -15.04 -0.66 4.47
CA LYS A 117 -15.27 -0.80 3.01
C LYS A 117 -14.05 -1.29 2.21
N TYR A 118 -12.85 -1.17 2.77
CA TYR A 118 -11.58 -1.50 2.11
C TYR A 118 -11.15 -2.96 2.27
N PHE A 119 -11.68 -3.71 3.25
CA PHE A 119 -11.39 -5.14 3.43
C PHE A 119 -12.19 -6.01 2.46
N THR A 120 -12.09 -5.67 1.17
CA THR A 120 -12.75 -6.34 0.05
C THR A 120 -11.80 -6.38 -1.12
N GLU A 121 -12.05 -7.27 -2.09
CA GLU A 121 -11.29 -7.31 -3.35
C GLU A 121 -11.29 -5.94 -4.07
N ALA A 122 -12.42 -5.24 -4.10
CA ALA A 122 -12.51 -3.91 -4.69
C ALA A 122 -11.69 -2.86 -3.91
N GLY A 123 -11.67 -2.97 -2.58
CA GLY A 123 -10.83 -2.13 -1.72
C GLY A 123 -9.33 -2.33 -1.98
N LEU A 124 -8.89 -3.58 -2.08
CA LEU A 124 -7.52 -3.95 -2.44
C LEU A 124 -7.13 -3.38 -3.80
N VAL A 125 -7.95 -3.57 -4.84
CA VAL A 125 -7.71 -3.02 -6.17
C VAL A 125 -7.59 -1.50 -6.12
N GLY A 126 -8.49 -0.82 -5.40
CA GLY A 126 -8.45 0.64 -5.27
C GLY A 126 -7.20 1.17 -4.57
N LEU A 127 -6.66 0.45 -3.58
CA LEU A 127 -5.40 0.80 -2.92
C LEU A 127 -4.21 0.63 -3.87
N LEU A 128 -4.17 -0.46 -4.64
CA LEU A 128 -3.09 -0.73 -5.59
C LEU A 128 -3.10 0.24 -6.77
N GLU A 129 -4.28 0.60 -7.29
CA GLU A 129 -4.40 1.63 -8.32
C GLU A 129 -3.84 2.99 -7.85
N GLN A 130 -4.11 3.37 -6.59
CA GLN A 130 -3.56 4.58 -5.98
C GLN A 130 -2.05 4.48 -5.73
N ALA A 131 -1.55 3.31 -5.32
CA ALA A 131 -0.12 3.07 -5.11
C ALA A 131 0.65 3.21 -6.43
N ALA A 132 0.17 2.55 -7.50
CA ALA A 132 0.78 2.66 -8.83
C ALA A 132 0.78 4.11 -9.35
N ALA A 133 -0.32 4.85 -9.13
CA ALA A 133 -0.38 6.26 -9.50
C ALA A 133 0.63 7.11 -8.72
N SER A 134 0.76 6.87 -7.42
CA SER A 134 1.71 7.59 -6.55
C SER A 134 3.16 7.25 -6.91
N PHE A 135 3.51 5.99 -7.15
CA PHE A 135 4.85 5.62 -7.63
C PHE A 135 5.19 6.28 -8.96
N SER A 136 4.24 6.33 -9.90
CA SER A 136 4.43 7.00 -11.20
C SER A 136 4.71 8.50 -11.03
N LEU A 137 3.96 9.18 -10.15
CA LEU A 137 4.23 10.59 -9.79
C LEU A 137 5.58 10.78 -9.10
N GLY A 138 6.01 9.81 -8.31
CA GLY A 138 7.32 9.79 -7.65
C GLY A 138 8.48 9.35 -8.55
N GLY A 139 8.23 9.03 -9.82
CA GLY A 139 9.26 8.55 -10.76
C GLY A 139 9.76 7.12 -10.49
N MET A 140 9.08 6.35 -9.65
CA MET A 140 9.47 4.99 -9.25
C MET A 140 8.86 3.95 -10.20
N TYR A 141 9.29 3.95 -11.46
CA TYR A 141 8.64 3.19 -12.53
C TYR A 141 8.81 1.67 -12.41
N GLU A 142 9.90 1.18 -11.80
CA GLU A 142 10.09 -0.23 -11.48
C GLU A 142 9.03 -0.72 -10.49
N ALA A 143 8.75 0.09 -9.45
CA ALA A 143 7.73 -0.23 -8.46
C ALA A 143 6.32 -0.21 -9.07
N VAL A 144 6.05 0.65 -10.06
CA VAL A 144 4.79 0.62 -10.84
C VAL A 144 4.57 -0.75 -11.49
N ASN A 145 5.62 -1.32 -12.08
CA ASN A 145 5.55 -2.66 -12.68
C ASN A 145 5.25 -3.73 -11.64
N ASP A 146 5.92 -3.70 -10.49
CA ASP A 146 5.69 -4.71 -9.45
C ASP A 146 4.29 -4.59 -8.82
N VAL A 147 3.73 -3.39 -8.68
CA VAL A 147 2.31 -3.22 -8.30
C VAL A 147 1.37 -3.83 -9.35
N TYR A 148 1.63 -3.60 -10.64
CA TYR A 148 0.76 -4.14 -11.69
C TYR A 148 0.83 -5.66 -11.83
N LYS A 149 1.96 -6.31 -11.49
CA LYS A 149 2.03 -7.78 -11.41
C LYS A 149 1.05 -8.36 -10.38
N VAL A 150 0.68 -7.60 -9.35
CA VAL A 150 -0.34 -8.00 -8.37
C VAL A 150 -1.76 -7.74 -8.90
N LEU A 151 -1.98 -6.63 -9.59
CA LEU A 151 -3.30 -6.25 -10.12
C LEU A 151 -3.77 -7.08 -11.32
N ILE A 152 -2.85 -7.46 -12.21
CA ILE A 152 -3.20 -8.14 -13.47
C ILE A 152 -4.00 -9.44 -13.24
N PRO A 153 -3.56 -10.39 -12.38
CA PRO A 153 -4.30 -11.63 -12.13
C PRO A 153 -5.75 -11.40 -11.65
N ILE A 154 -5.98 -10.34 -10.87
CA ILE A 154 -7.30 -9.97 -10.36
C ILE A 154 -8.22 -9.55 -11.52
N HIS A 155 -7.75 -8.64 -12.37
CA HIS A 155 -8.53 -8.18 -13.52
C HIS A 155 -8.71 -9.26 -14.59
N GLU A 156 -7.76 -10.19 -14.74
CA GLU A 156 -7.90 -11.37 -15.60
C GLU A 156 -9.02 -12.30 -15.11
N ALA A 157 -9.04 -12.62 -13.81
CA ALA A 157 -10.09 -13.43 -13.20
C ALA A 157 -11.48 -12.80 -13.36
N ASN A 158 -11.56 -11.46 -13.22
CA ASN A 158 -12.78 -10.69 -13.38
C ASN A 158 -13.16 -10.38 -14.84
N ARG A 159 -12.33 -10.80 -15.81
CA ARG A 159 -12.53 -10.60 -17.26
C ARG A 159 -12.66 -9.11 -17.64
N GLU A 160 -11.93 -8.23 -16.95
CA GLU A 160 -12.00 -6.78 -17.13
C GLU A 160 -11.03 -6.30 -18.21
N ALA A 161 -11.26 -6.70 -19.47
CA ALA A 161 -10.36 -6.41 -20.59
C ALA A 161 -10.05 -4.91 -20.78
N LYS A 162 -11.00 -4.02 -20.46
CA LYS A 162 -10.77 -2.56 -20.51
C LYS A 162 -9.76 -2.09 -19.46
N LYS A 163 -9.81 -2.64 -18.24
CA LYS A 163 -8.85 -2.33 -17.17
C LYS A 163 -7.46 -2.86 -17.53
N LEU A 164 -7.39 -4.08 -18.04
CA LEU A 164 -6.14 -4.67 -18.54
C LEU A 164 -5.50 -3.82 -19.64
N CYS A 165 -6.27 -3.35 -20.62
CA CYS A 165 -5.78 -2.44 -21.66
C CYS A 165 -5.14 -1.17 -21.05
N THR A 166 -5.84 -0.53 -20.10
CA THR A 166 -5.32 0.65 -19.40
C THR A 166 -4.03 0.36 -18.63
N ILE A 167 -3.96 -0.78 -17.92
CA ILE A 167 -2.77 -1.19 -17.16
C ILE A 167 -1.59 -1.39 -18.11
N HIS A 168 -1.77 -2.11 -19.21
CA HIS A 168 -0.69 -2.34 -20.17
C HIS A 168 -0.23 -1.06 -20.86
N GLY A 169 -1.12 -0.09 -21.11
CA GLY A 169 -0.73 1.24 -21.58
C GLY A 169 0.17 1.98 -20.57
N LYS A 170 -0.19 1.97 -19.29
CA LYS A 170 0.64 2.56 -18.23
C LYS A 170 1.98 1.85 -18.05
N LEU A 171 2.02 0.53 -18.20
CA LEU A 171 3.26 -0.24 -18.19
C LEU A 171 4.17 0.14 -19.36
N GLN A 172 3.62 0.31 -20.56
CA GLN A 172 4.37 0.79 -21.72
C GLN A 172 5.02 2.15 -21.42
N GLU A 173 4.25 3.09 -20.86
CA GLU A 173 4.77 4.40 -20.46
C GLU A 173 5.87 4.28 -19.39
N ALA A 174 5.65 3.48 -18.34
CA ALA A 174 6.64 3.25 -17.27
C ALA A 174 7.95 2.66 -17.82
N PHE A 175 7.89 1.60 -18.63
CA PHE A 175 9.09 1.01 -19.24
C PHE A 175 9.80 1.96 -20.20
N SER A 176 9.06 2.80 -20.93
CA SER A 176 9.67 3.83 -21.78
C SER A 176 10.47 4.84 -20.95
N LYS A 177 9.97 5.21 -19.77
CA LYS A 177 10.68 6.08 -18.82
C LYS A 177 11.93 5.42 -18.25
N ILE A 178 11.86 4.15 -17.85
CA ILE A 178 13.00 3.37 -17.34
C ILE A 178 14.12 3.33 -18.39
N VAL A 179 13.78 3.01 -19.64
CA VAL A 179 14.75 2.94 -20.74
C VAL A 179 15.45 4.29 -20.93
N HIS A 180 14.72 5.40 -20.90
CA HIS A 180 15.33 6.73 -20.99
C HIS A 180 16.27 7.02 -19.82
N GLN A 181 15.89 6.68 -18.59
CA GLN A 181 16.72 6.90 -17.42
C GLN A 181 18.05 6.13 -17.50
N TYR A 182 18.01 4.86 -17.91
CA TYR A 182 19.25 4.09 -18.09
C TYR A 182 20.17 4.72 -19.12
N VAL A 183 19.64 5.22 -20.24
CA VAL A 183 20.45 5.91 -21.25
C VAL A 183 21.13 7.16 -20.68
N GLU A 184 20.45 7.95 -19.86
CA GLU A 184 21.04 9.13 -19.21
C GLU A 184 22.14 8.77 -18.21
N GLU A 185 21.96 7.71 -17.42
CA GLU A 185 22.98 7.20 -16.48
C GLU A 185 24.23 6.70 -17.22
N TYR A 186 24.07 5.98 -18.35
CA TYR A 186 25.19 5.52 -19.18
C TYR A 186 25.97 6.65 -19.88
N ILE A 187 25.32 7.77 -20.20
CA ILE A 187 25.98 8.94 -20.82
C ILE A 187 26.68 9.81 -19.77
N SER A 188 26.24 9.76 -18.51
CA SER A 188 26.76 10.56 -17.41
C SER A 188 27.92 9.90 -16.64
N ALA A 189 28.24 8.64 -16.93
CA ALA A 189 29.33 7.85 -16.34
C ALA A 189 30.57 7.80 -17.26
#